data_AF-A0A8T3ZAV6-F1
#
_entry.id   AF-A0A8T3ZAV6-F1
#
_cell.length_a   1.000
_cell.length_b   1.000
_cell.length_c   1.000
_cell.angle_alpha   90.00
_cell.angle_beta   90.00
_cell.angle_gamma   90.00
#
_symmetry.space_group_name_H-M   'P 1'
#
loop_
_entity.id
_entity.type
_entity.pdbx_description
1 polymer ?
#
loop_
_entity_poly.entity_id
_entity_poly.type
_entity_poly.pdbx_seq_one_letter_code
_entity_poly.pdbx_strand_id
1 'polypeptide(L)'
;MSWRESNRTRRFGIILALAILGFAIFLSLSVRPAAARPPFRDVRYDMAASNDTVLCVWADTDFKVIGSGSTSYVEVVVRDMRNIPIEGATVTVNLLGAGNVQATAPTDADGKTSFVYAADNVDREGKVWLVVNAAKADYTSGQATISLTVLPPAAEIPADSLWLAGVAAAVVGSGIAGTEVGKYGLMRLLFPLYTRVRKEEVLDHFVRGQIYGFIVANPGNHYNAIRLALSLNNGTLAHHLRTLEMQGFVKSRRDGTFKRFYPVNVMIPQEGGIKLSEMQLEILDLIRQTGVDGATQKFIADILGISQQTASYNLKVLERSGAVRMETDGRRTRYMAGNGNT
;
A
#
# COMPACT_ATOMS: atom_id res chain seq x y z
N MET A 1 38.55 -34.44 -21.60
CA MET A 1 38.75 -34.25 -20.15
C MET A 1 38.20 -32.91 -19.62
N SER A 2 37.72 -31.97 -20.45
CA SER A 2 37.33 -30.61 -20.01
C SER A 2 35.85 -30.39 -19.64
N TRP A 3 34.98 -31.40 -19.72
CA TRP A 3 33.54 -31.21 -19.45
C TRP A 3 33.17 -31.36 -17.96
N ARG A 4 34.04 -31.95 -17.12
CA ARG A 4 33.78 -32.15 -15.68
C ARG A 4 34.22 -30.99 -14.78
N GLU A 5 35.05 -30.06 -15.26
CA GLU A 5 35.54 -28.91 -14.46
C GLU A 5 34.62 -27.69 -14.50
N SER A 6 33.91 -27.47 -15.61
CA SER A 6 32.95 -26.35 -15.77
C SER A 6 31.74 -26.41 -14.82
N ASN A 7 31.37 -27.61 -14.36
CA ASN A 7 30.20 -27.78 -13.49
C ASN A 7 30.51 -27.59 -11.99
N ARG A 8 31.79 -27.50 -11.61
CA ARG A 8 32.21 -27.31 -10.21
C ARG A 8 32.16 -25.83 -9.82
N THR A 9 32.64 -24.94 -10.69
CA THR A 9 32.64 -23.49 -10.49
C THR A 9 31.24 -22.88 -10.45
N ARG A 10 30.28 -23.43 -11.21
CA ARG A 10 28.86 -23.00 -11.17
C ARG A 10 28.15 -23.39 -9.87
N ARG A 11 28.51 -24.52 -9.26
CA ARG A 11 27.93 -24.97 -7.97
C ARG A 11 28.44 -24.13 -6.79
N PHE A 12 29.72 -23.73 -6.81
CA PHE A 12 30.29 -22.83 -5.80
C PHE A 12 29.68 -21.41 -5.86
N GLY A 13 29.41 -20.88 -7.06
CA GLY A 13 28.78 -19.57 -7.22
C GLY A 13 27.36 -19.48 -6.65
N ILE A 14 26.59 -20.58 -6.73
CA ILE A 14 25.21 -20.63 -6.19
C ILE A 14 25.22 -20.74 -4.66
N ILE A 15 26.14 -21.52 -4.09
CA ILE A 15 26.28 -21.65 -2.63
C ILE A 15 26.75 -20.32 -2.01
N LEU A 16 27.69 -19.63 -2.66
CA LEU A 16 28.17 -18.31 -2.23
C LEU A 16 27.06 -17.24 -2.32
N ALA A 17 26.24 -17.27 -3.38
CA ALA A 17 25.12 -16.35 -3.54
C ALA A 17 24.00 -16.58 -2.49
N LEU A 18 23.74 -17.83 -2.09
CA LEU A 18 22.78 -18.16 -1.03
C LEU A 18 23.28 -17.76 0.36
N ALA A 19 24.58 -17.86 0.62
CA ALA A 19 25.19 -17.38 1.87
C ALA A 19 25.12 -15.85 2.00
N ILE A 20 25.35 -15.11 0.90
CA ILE A 20 25.24 -13.65 0.86
C ILE A 20 23.78 -13.20 1.02
N LEU A 21 22.81 -13.94 0.46
CA LEU A 21 21.38 -13.66 0.62
C LEU A 21 20.90 -13.88 2.05
N GLY A 22 21.39 -14.93 2.73
CA GLY A 22 21.11 -15.16 4.15
C GLY A 22 21.66 -14.05 5.05
N PHE A 23 22.86 -13.56 4.75
CA PHE A 23 23.49 -12.45 5.47
C PHE A 23 22.78 -11.10 5.25
N ALA A 24 22.30 -10.82 4.03
CA ALA A 24 21.55 -9.59 3.74
C ALA A 24 20.13 -9.59 4.38
N ILE A 25 19.48 -10.74 4.49
CA ILE A 25 18.23 -10.90 5.23
C ILE A 25 18.47 -10.71 6.75
N PHE A 26 19.59 -11.22 7.27
CA PHE A 26 20.00 -10.99 8.66
C PHE A 26 20.31 -9.50 8.96
N LEU A 27 20.98 -8.81 8.04
CA LEU A 27 21.30 -7.38 8.18
C LEU A 27 20.06 -6.48 8.06
N SER A 28 19.07 -6.85 7.24
CA SER A 28 17.82 -6.09 7.10
C SER A 28 16.79 -6.34 8.21
N LEU A 29 16.90 -7.45 8.96
CA LEU A 29 16.09 -7.72 10.16
C LEU A 29 16.69 -7.12 11.44
N SER A 30 18.01 -6.83 11.45
CA SER A 30 18.72 -6.25 12.60
C SER A 30 18.77 -4.72 12.58
N VAL A 31 18.61 -4.09 11.41
CA VAL A 31 18.53 -2.63 11.31
C VAL A 31 17.06 -2.19 11.38
N ARG A 32 16.56 -1.96 12.59
CA ARG A 32 15.34 -1.16 12.79
C ARG A 32 15.71 0.29 12.42
N PRO A 33 15.12 0.90 11.37
CA PRO A 33 15.32 2.33 11.15
C PRO A 33 14.83 3.05 12.40
N ALA A 34 15.62 4.00 12.91
CA ALA A 34 15.18 4.89 13.97
C ALA A 34 13.87 5.54 13.51
N ALA A 35 12.74 5.10 14.07
CA ALA A 35 11.44 5.61 13.71
C ALA A 35 11.46 7.11 14.01
N ALA A 36 11.25 7.93 12.98
CA ALA A 36 11.11 9.37 13.16
C ALA A 36 9.99 9.61 14.19
N ARG A 37 10.29 10.43 15.21
CA ARG A 37 9.37 10.80 16.29
C ARG A 37 8.03 11.23 15.68
N PRO A 38 6.92 10.52 15.91
CA PRO A 38 5.62 11.03 15.48
C PRO A 38 5.36 12.36 16.20
N PRO A 39 4.85 13.40 15.52
CA PRO A 39 4.43 14.62 16.20
C PRO A 39 3.32 14.26 17.19
N PHE A 40 3.46 14.73 18.43
CA PHE A 40 2.40 14.59 19.43
C PHE A 40 1.15 15.32 18.92
N ARG A 41 0.01 14.65 19.03
CA ARG A 41 -1.26 15.17 18.52
C ARG A 41 -1.68 16.33 19.43
N ASP A 42 -1.91 17.52 18.87
CA ASP A 42 -2.54 18.62 19.59
C ASP A 42 -3.98 18.23 19.95
N VAL A 43 -4.15 17.59 21.11
CA VAL A 43 -5.46 17.29 21.67
C VAL A 43 -5.99 18.59 22.27
N ARG A 44 -7.04 19.17 21.68
CA ARG A 44 -7.81 20.22 22.32
C ARG A 44 -8.62 19.59 23.45
N TYR A 45 -8.28 19.92 24.68
CA TYR A 45 -9.00 19.47 25.85
C TYR A 45 -10.03 20.53 26.24
N ASP A 46 -11.30 20.26 26.00
CA ASP A 46 -12.41 21.12 26.45
C ASP A 46 -12.55 21.01 27.97
N MET A 47 -12.19 22.07 28.70
CA MET A 47 -12.37 22.15 30.14
C MET A 47 -13.69 22.84 30.47
N ALA A 48 -14.44 22.30 31.44
CA ALA A 48 -15.54 23.01 32.08
C ALA A 48 -14.95 24.06 33.06
N ALA A 49 -15.30 25.33 32.87
CA ALA A 49 -14.81 26.44 33.69
C ALA A 49 -15.36 26.33 35.14
N SER A 50 -14.51 25.89 36.07
CA SER A 50 -14.71 26.07 37.53
C SER A 50 -13.65 27.04 38.05
N ASN A 51 -13.98 27.79 39.10
CA ASN A 51 -13.12 28.81 39.72
C ASN A 51 -12.09 28.24 40.71
N ASP A 52 -11.95 26.91 40.79
CA ASP A 52 -11.00 26.27 41.69
C ASP A 52 -9.59 26.30 41.07
N THR A 53 -8.59 26.73 41.84
CA THR A 53 -7.17 26.78 41.46
C THR A 53 -6.56 25.36 41.45
N VAL A 54 -7.09 24.47 40.62
CA VAL A 54 -6.65 23.08 40.49
C VAL A 54 -5.81 22.91 39.23
N LEU A 55 -4.65 22.27 39.35
CA LEU A 55 -3.85 21.90 38.19
C LEU A 55 -4.50 20.74 37.45
N CYS A 56 -4.80 20.95 36.18
CA CYS A 56 -5.12 19.87 35.26
C CYS A 56 -3.82 19.36 34.64
N VAL A 57 -3.54 18.08 34.87
CA VAL A 57 -2.37 17.40 34.34
C VAL A 57 -2.84 16.43 33.28
N TRP A 58 -2.21 16.48 32.12
CA TRP A 58 -2.35 15.46 31.09
C TRP A 58 -0.99 14.95 30.73
N ALA A 59 -0.91 13.65 30.50
CA ALA A 59 0.31 13.02 30.07
C ALA A 59 -0.02 12.07 28.93
N ASP A 60 0.83 12.05 27.91
CA ASP A 60 0.74 11.12 26.80
C ASP A 60 2.12 10.54 26.48
N THR A 61 2.14 9.38 25.84
CA THR A 61 3.35 8.64 25.47
C THR A 61 3.44 8.57 23.96
N ASP A 62 4.65 8.64 23.42
CA ASP A 62 4.92 8.41 21.99
C ASP A 62 4.35 7.06 21.47
N PHE A 63 4.38 6.03 22.32
CA PHE A 63 3.80 4.73 22.03
C PHE A 63 3.07 4.14 23.24
N LYS A 64 1.85 3.64 23.04
CA LYS A 64 1.08 2.93 24.07
C LYS A 64 1.56 1.50 24.32
N VAL A 65 2.36 0.95 23.39
CA VAL A 65 2.92 -0.41 23.46
C VAL A 65 4.41 -0.33 23.14
N ILE A 66 5.24 -0.89 24.02
CA ILE A 66 6.71 -0.84 23.93
C ILE A 66 7.31 -2.23 24.15
N GLY A 67 8.48 -2.47 23.56
CA GLY A 67 9.22 -3.71 23.78
C GLY A 67 10.02 -3.66 25.08
N SER A 68 10.30 -4.84 25.64
CA SER A 68 11.28 -5.07 26.70
C SER A 68 12.60 -4.34 26.40
N GLY A 69 13.11 -3.56 27.33
CA GLY A 69 14.35 -2.78 27.16
C GLY A 69 14.25 -1.58 26.22
N SER A 70 13.06 -1.25 25.70
CA SER A 70 12.85 -0.07 24.85
C SER A 70 12.55 1.17 25.69
N THR A 71 12.90 2.34 25.17
CA THR A 71 12.62 3.64 25.77
C THR A 71 11.40 4.29 25.12
N SER A 72 10.57 4.96 25.91
CA SER A 72 9.40 5.74 25.49
C SER A 72 9.47 7.15 26.07
N TYR A 73 9.05 8.13 25.28
CA TYR A 73 8.96 9.52 25.73
C TYR A 73 7.56 9.81 26.28
N VAL A 74 7.51 10.32 27.50
CA VAL A 74 6.29 10.77 28.18
C VAL A 74 6.26 12.29 28.10
N GLU A 75 5.31 12.87 27.39
CA GLU A 75 5.05 14.31 27.39
C GLU A 75 3.97 14.62 28.42
N VAL A 76 4.20 15.62 29.26
CA VAL A 76 3.27 16.09 30.27
C VAL A 76 2.93 17.54 30.00
N VAL A 77 1.64 17.86 30.01
CA VAL A 77 1.11 19.20 29.86
C VAL A 77 0.34 19.56 31.13
N VAL A 78 0.70 20.67 31.75
CA VAL A 78 0.08 21.20 32.97
C VAL A 78 -0.59 22.52 32.65
N ARG A 79 -1.91 22.57 32.89
CA ARG A 79 -2.73 23.76 32.67
C ARG A 79 -3.66 24.00 33.86
N ASP A 80 -4.09 25.23 34.03
CA ASP A 80 -5.19 25.57 34.94
C ASP A 80 -6.55 25.21 34.32
N MET A 81 -7.64 25.15 35.11
CA MET A 81 -9.02 24.92 34.65
C MET A 81 -9.51 25.95 33.62
N ARG A 82 -8.82 27.10 33.53
CA ARG A 82 -9.02 28.15 32.52
C ARG A 82 -8.26 27.88 31.21
N ASN A 83 -7.67 26.70 31.07
CA ASN A 83 -6.81 26.28 29.96
C ASN A 83 -5.53 27.15 29.77
N ILE A 84 -5.12 27.86 30.83
CA ILE A 84 -3.90 28.69 30.84
C ILE A 84 -2.70 27.78 31.14
N PRO A 85 -1.64 27.79 30.30
CA PRO A 85 -0.42 27.02 30.57
C PRO A 85 0.27 27.53 31.85
N ILE A 86 0.76 26.59 32.66
CA ILE A 86 1.42 26.92 33.92
C ILE A 86 2.91 26.63 33.79
N GLU A 87 3.72 27.69 33.71
CA GLU A 87 5.18 27.62 33.74
C GLU A 87 5.70 27.34 35.15
N GLY A 88 6.79 26.56 35.27
CA GLY A 88 7.46 26.28 36.54
C GLY A 88 6.68 25.41 37.52
N ALA A 89 5.66 24.66 37.07
CA ALA A 89 5.05 23.62 37.88
C ALA A 89 5.99 22.41 37.96
N THR A 90 6.22 21.90 39.17
CA THR A 90 7.06 20.73 39.38
C THR A 90 6.26 19.48 39.03
N VAL A 91 6.67 18.77 37.97
CA VAL A 91 6.07 17.52 37.53
C VAL A 91 6.95 16.36 37.98
N THR A 92 6.33 15.38 38.64
CA THR A 92 6.97 14.17 39.15
C THR A 92 6.29 12.94 38.55
N VAL A 93 7.06 12.05 37.93
CA VAL A 93 6.55 10.80 37.34
C VAL A 93 6.99 9.60 38.17
N ASN A 94 6.01 8.79 38.59
CA ASN A 94 6.21 7.58 39.39
C ASN A 94 5.59 6.36 38.69
N LEU A 95 6.10 5.15 38.95
CA LEU A 95 5.38 3.94 38.58
C LEU A 95 4.43 3.54 39.71
N LEU A 96 3.20 3.18 39.36
CA LEU A 96 2.24 2.66 40.32
C LEU A 96 2.77 1.35 40.92
N GLY A 97 3.07 1.36 42.22
CA GLY A 97 3.59 0.19 42.95
C GLY A 97 5.12 0.14 43.08
N ALA A 98 5.86 1.07 42.46
CA ALA A 98 7.29 1.24 42.71
C ALA A 98 7.52 2.48 43.60
N GLY A 99 8.24 2.32 44.71
CA GLY A 99 8.47 3.39 45.69
C GLY A 99 9.44 4.50 45.23
N ASN A 100 9.95 4.44 43.99
CA ASN A 100 10.97 5.36 43.50
C ASN A 100 10.44 6.30 42.42
N VAL A 101 10.71 7.59 42.62
CA VAL A 101 10.52 8.66 41.63
C VAL A 101 11.41 8.38 40.42
N GLN A 102 10.83 8.32 39.23
CA GLN A 102 11.58 8.07 38.00
C GLN A 102 12.20 9.33 37.43
N ALA A 103 11.45 10.44 37.49
CA ALA A 103 11.92 11.73 37.01
C ALA A 103 11.11 12.88 37.60
N THR A 104 11.78 14.02 37.79
CA THR A 104 11.17 15.28 38.21
C THR A 104 11.73 16.42 37.36
N ALA A 105 10.86 17.24 36.78
CA ALA A 105 11.26 18.43 36.04
C ALA A 105 10.20 19.54 36.14
N PRO A 106 10.60 20.82 36.08
CA PRO A 106 9.65 21.93 35.95
C PRO A 106 9.05 21.99 34.53
N THR A 107 7.88 22.61 34.40
CA THR A 107 7.26 22.93 33.11
C THR A 107 7.82 24.20 32.49
N ASP A 108 7.84 24.25 31.16
CA ASP A 108 8.24 25.41 30.35
C ASP A 108 7.14 26.50 30.26
N ALA A 109 7.40 27.58 29.52
CA ALA A 109 6.47 28.69 29.29
C ALA A 109 5.13 28.27 28.65
N ASP A 110 5.10 27.12 27.96
CA ASP A 110 3.91 26.53 27.36
C ASP A 110 3.21 25.52 28.28
N GLY A 111 3.70 25.37 29.52
CA GLY A 111 3.20 24.42 30.50
C GLY A 111 3.55 22.97 30.18
N LYS A 112 4.56 22.71 29.35
CA LYS A 112 4.95 21.38 28.89
C LYS A 112 6.26 20.91 29.52
N THR A 113 6.42 19.60 29.61
CA THR A 113 7.67 18.94 30.00
C THR A 113 7.71 17.52 29.44
N SER A 114 8.89 16.95 29.24
CA SER A 114 9.04 15.61 28.65
C SER A 114 10.05 14.75 29.41
N PHE A 115 9.73 13.48 29.59
CA PHE A 115 10.54 12.51 30.32
C PHE A 115 10.84 11.29 29.46
N VAL A 116 11.97 10.64 29.72
CA VAL A 116 12.32 9.35 29.11
C VAL A 116 12.00 8.25 30.12
N TYR A 117 11.10 7.35 29.74
CA TYR A 117 10.83 6.12 30.47
C TYR A 117 11.55 4.96 29.78
N ALA A 118 12.36 4.20 30.52
CA ALA A 118 12.97 2.97 30.02
C ALA A 118 12.20 1.78 30.59
N ALA A 119 11.69 0.91 29.71
CA ALA A 119 11.00 -0.29 30.15
C ALA A 119 11.99 -1.34 30.66
N ASP A 120 11.67 -1.91 31.82
CA ASP A 120 12.39 -3.07 32.35
C ASP A 120 12.29 -4.27 31.40
N ASN A 121 13.21 -5.21 31.56
CA ASN A 121 13.13 -6.47 30.84
C ASN A 121 12.03 -7.34 31.43
N VAL A 122 11.03 -7.70 30.62
CA VAL A 122 9.88 -8.48 31.07
C VAL A 122 9.77 -9.76 30.25
N ASP A 123 9.65 -10.91 30.93
CA ASP A 123 9.54 -12.23 30.29
C ASP A 123 8.10 -12.56 29.83
N ARG A 124 7.12 -11.73 30.19
CA ARG A 124 5.70 -11.86 29.84
C ARG A 124 5.11 -10.48 29.54
N GLU A 125 4.03 -10.44 28.74
CA GLU A 125 3.30 -9.19 28.52
C GLU A 125 2.80 -8.62 29.85
N GLY A 126 3.13 -7.36 30.11
CA GLY A 126 2.80 -6.67 31.35
C GLY A 126 2.27 -5.26 31.10
N LYS A 127 1.30 -4.82 31.92
CA LYS A 127 0.84 -3.43 31.94
C LYS A 127 1.57 -2.67 33.03
N VAL A 128 2.21 -1.57 32.65
CA VAL A 128 2.84 -0.61 33.55
C VAL A 128 1.97 0.62 33.63
N TRP A 129 1.76 1.13 34.85
CA TRP A 129 1.01 2.35 35.10
C TRP A 129 1.95 3.46 35.53
N LEU A 130 1.99 4.54 34.75
CA LEU A 130 2.73 5.76 35.09
C LEU A 130 1.77 6.74 35.76
N VAL A 131 2.14 7.22 36.94
CA VAL A 131 1.41 8.21 37.72
C VAL A 131 2.21 9.50 37.68
N VAL A 132 1.63 10.52 37.06
CA VAL A 132 2.22 11.84 36.89
C VAL A 132 1.54 12.80 37.86
N ASN A 133 2.32 13.42 38.74
CA ASN A 133 1.85 14.41 39.70
C ASN A 133 2.42 15.78 39.35
N ALA A 134 1.61 16.82 39.34
CA ALA A 134 2.09 18.20 39.20
C ALA A 134 1.75 19.02 40.45
N ALA A 135 2.73 19.79 40.93
CA ALA A 135 2.56 20.67 42.07
C ALA A 135 3.16 22.05 41.77
N LYS A 136 2.46 23.11 42.21
CA LYS A 136 2.94 24.49 42.16
C LYS A 136 2.42 25.24 43.38
N ALA A 137 3.22 26.17 43.92
CA ALA A 137 2.75 27.09 44.95
C ALA A 137 1.49 27.83 44.47
N ASP A 138 0.52 28.03 45.36
CA ASP A 138 -0.78 28.67 45.10
C ASP A 138 -1.79 27.85 44.27
N TYR A 139 -1.47 26.60 43.92
CA TYR A 139 -2.38 25.68 43.23
C TYR A 139 -2.55 24.36 43.98
N THR A 140 -3.74 23.78 43.88
CA THR A 140 -4.00 22.40 44.29
C THR A 140 -3.36 21.45 43.28
N SER A 141 -2.57 20.49 43.79
CA SER A 141 -1.85 19.52 42.96
C SER A 141 -2.79 18.67 42.10
N GLY A 142 -2.38 18.41 40.86
CA GLY A 142 -3.10 17.55 39.91
C GLY A 142 -2.39 16.23 39.67
N GLN A 143 -3.13 15.21 39.25
CA GLN A 143 -2.59 13.88 38.93
C GLN A 143 -3.16 13.35 37.61
N ALA A 144 -2.32 12.70 36.82
CA ALA A 144 -2.69 11.95 35.63
C ALA A 144 -2.11 10.54 35.67
N THR A 145 -2.84 9.56 35.12
CA THR A 145 -2.39 8.17 35.07
C THR A 145 -2.43 7.65 33.64
N ILE A 146 -1.32 7.09 33.16
CA ILE A 146 -1.18 6.47 31.84
C ILE A 146 -0.89 4.97 32.01
N SER A 147 -1.35 4.15 31.06
CA SER A 147 -0.96 2.75 30.95
C SER A 147 -0.11 2.49 29.71
N LEU A 148 0.97 1.74 29.90
CA LEU A 148 1.86 1.24 28.85
C LEU A 148 1.82 -0.29 28.87
N THR A 149 1.71 -0.92 27.70
CA THR A 149 1.89 -2.37 27.57
C THR A 149 3.33 -2.67 27.17
N VAL A 150 4.05 -3.43 28.00
CA VAL A 150 5.41 -3.90 27.72
C VAL A 150 5.35 -5.33 27.19
N LEU A 151 5.90 -5.54 25.99
CA LEU A 151 5.96 -6.84 25.33
C LEU A 151 7.32 -7.53 25.60
N PRO A 152 7.33 -8.87 25.77
CA PRO A 152 8.58 -9.60 25.96
C PRO A 152 9.49 -9.54 24.73
N PRO A 153 10.80 -9.74 24.90
CA PRO A 153 11.73 -9.78 23.78
C PRO A 153 11.36 -10.95 22.84
N ALA A 154 11.35 -10.71 21.54
CA ALA A 154 11.04 -11.74 20.56
C ALA A 154 12.05 -12.89 20.68
N ALA A 155 11.55 -14.12 20.76
CA ALA A 155 12.41 -15.30 20.86
C ALA A 155 13.37 -15.35 19.66
N GLU A 156 14.67 -15.19 19.93
CA GLU A 156 15.71 -15.39 18.93
C GLU A 156 15.77 -16.88 18.59
N ILE A 157 15.45 -17.22 17.35
CA ILE A 157 15.67 -18.58 16.84
C ILE A 157 17.17 -18.81 16.87
N PRO A 158 17.68 -19.79 17.63
CA PRO A 158 19.12 -19.93 17.83
C PRO A 158 19.77 -20.27 16.47
N ALA A 159 20.88 -19.62 16.17
CA ALA A 159 21.49 -19.61 14.82
C ALA A 159 21.85 -21.01 14.31
N ASP A 160 22.05 -21.96 15.22
CA ASP A 160 22.27 -23.37 14.98
C ASP A 160 21.01 -24.13 14.51
N SER A 161 19.80 -23.66 14.81
CA SER A 161 18.57 -24.27 14.30
C SER A 161 18.25 -23.87 12.86
N LEU A 162 18.82 -22.75 12.38
CA LEU A 162 18.62 -22.24 11.01
C LEU A 162 19.33 -23.06 9.94
N TRP A 163 20.50 -23.65 10.22
CA TRP A 163 21.19 -24.48 9.23
C TRP A 163 20.43 -25.78 8.93
N LEU A 164 19.77 -26.37 9.94
CA LEU A 164 18.91 -27.56 9.78
C LEU A 164 17.73 -27.28 8.85
N ALA A 165 17.05 -26.14 9.04
CA ALA A 165 15.98 -25.70 8.15
C ALA A 165 16.49 -25.44 6.72
N GLY A 166 17.68 -24.83 6.59
CA GLY A 166 18.33 -24.59 5.31
C GLY A 166 18.71 -25.88 4.57
N VAL A 167 19.26 -26.87 5.28
CA VAL A 167 19.63 -28.18 4.71
C VAL A 167 18.37 -28.95 4.30
N ALA A 168 17.34 -28.99 5.14
CA ALA A 168 16.07 -29.63 4.80
C ALA A 168 15.42 -29.01 3.55
N ALA A 169 15.40 -27.68 3.46
CA ALA A 169 14.90 -26.96 2.29
C ALA A 169 15.74 -27.23 1.04
N ALA A 170 17.06 -27.34 1.15
CA ALA A 170 17.95 -27.66 0.05
C ALA A 170 17.75 -29.10 -0.47
N VAL A 171 17.56 -30.08 0.42
CA VAL A 171 17.29 -31.48 0.06
C VAL A 171 15.95 -31.60 -0.67
N VAL A 172 14.90 -30.99 -0.12
CA VAL A 172 13.56 -30.96 -0.74
C VAL A 172 13.60 -30.23 -2.08
N GLY A 173 14.26 -29.07 -2.13
CA GLY A 173 14.43 -28.27 -3.34
C GLY A 173 15.19 -29.02 -4.45
N SER A 174 16.19 -29.85 -4.07
CA SER A 174 16.96 -30.67 -5.02
C SER A 174 16.11 -31.76 -5.66
N GLY A 175 15.23 -32.42 -4.90
CA GLY A 175 14.29 -33.40 -5.43
C GLY A 175 13.28 -32.78 -6.40
N ILE A 176 12.78 -31.58 -6.08
CA ILE A 176 11.81 -30.85 -6.90
C ILE A 176 12.46 -30.32 -8.19
N ALA A 177 13.67 -29.75 -8.12
CA ALA A 177 14.40 -29.20 -9.27
C ALA A 177 14.89 -30.26 -10.26
N GLY A 178 14.94 -31.54 -9.86
CA GLY A 178 15.23 -32.67 -10.74
C GLY A 178 14.10 -33.00 -11.72
N THR A 179 12.90 -32.46 -11.50
CA THR A 179 11.76 -32.62 -12.41
C THR A 179 11.52 -31.34 -13.20
N GLU A 180 11.16 -31.43 -14.49
CA GLU A 180 10.87 -30.25 -15.31
C GLU A 180 9.71 -29.43 -14.73
N VAL A 181 8.66 -30.09 -14.26
CA VAL A 181 7.50 -29.44 -13.62
C VAL A 181 7.90 -28.75 -12.32
N GLY A 182 8.72 -29.40 -11.48
CA GLY A 182 9.19 -28.84 -10.22
C GLY A 182 10.17 -27.67 -10.38
N LYS A 183 11.01 -27.67 -11.43
CA LYS A 183 11.89 -26.54 -11.77
C LYS A 183 11.10 -25.25 -12.03
N TYR A 184 10.03 -25.32 -12.82
CA TYR A 184 9.19 -24.15 -13.10
C TYR A 184 8.30 -23.77 -11.92
N GLY A 185 7.87 -24.74 -11.10
CA GLY A 185 7.14 -24.51 -9.84
C GLY A 185 7.98 -23.77 -8.80
N LEU A 186 9.21 -24.23 -8.56
CA LEU A 186 10.15 -23.61 -7.62
C LEU A 186 10.55 -22.19 -8.06
N MET A 187 10.75 -21.98 -9.37
CA MET A 187 11.00 -20.64 -9.92
C MET A 187 9.83 -19.68 -9.67
N ARG A 188 8.57 -20.12 -9.77
CA ARG A 188 7.41 -19.28 -9.43
C ARG A 188 7.35 -18.90 -7.96
N LEU A 189 7.71 -19.81 -7.06
CA LEU A 189 7.72 -19.59 -5.61
C LEU A 189 8.79 -18.57 -5.19
N LEU A 190 9.98 -18.65 -5.79
CA LEU A 190 11.13 -17.81 -5.43
C LEU A 190 11.18 -16.47 -6.18
N PHE A 191 10.43 -16.34 -7.29
CA PHE A 191 10.32 -15.09 -8.05
C PHE A 191 9.94 -13.84 -7.20
N PRO A 192 8.97 -13.88 -6.26
CA PRO A 192 8.65 -12.73 -5.41
C PRO A 192 9.78 -12.31 -4.46
N LEU A 193 10.60 -13.26 -4.00
CA LEU A 193 11.77 -12.98 -3.16
C LEU A 193 12.91 -12.37 -3.97
N TYR A 194 13.17 -12.91 -5.17
CA TYR A 194 14.15 -12.36 -6.11
C TYR A 194 13.80 -10.94 -6.57
N THR A 195 12.51 -10.64 -6.67
CA THR A 195 12.03 -9.30 -7.06
C THR A 195 12.03 -8.30 -5.92
N ARG A 196 11.90 -8.72 -4.65
CA ARG A 196 11.95 -7.82 -3.48
C ARG A 196 13.36 -7.32 -3.17
N VAL A 197 14.37 -8.15 -3.42
CA VAL A 197 15.81 -7.80 -3.28
C VAL A 197 16.30 -6.90 -4.44
N ARG A 198 15.49 -6.71 -5.48
CA ARG A 198 15.78 -5.84 -6.63
C ARG A 198 14.85 -4.64 -6.72
N LYS A 199 14.01 -4.35 -5.71
CA LYS A 199 13.00 -3.28 -5.80
C LYS A 199 13.62 -1.90 -5.99
N GLU A 200 14.85 -1.69 -5.54
CA GLU A 200 15.62 -0.46 -5.70
C GLU A 200 16.13 -0.24 -7.13
N GLU A 201 16.29 -1.30 -7.94
CA GLU A 201 16.77 -1.25 -9.34
C GLU A 201 15.63 -1.25 -10.38
N VAL A 202 14.36 -1.37 -9.98
CA VAL A 202 13.31 -1.63 -10.98
C VAL A 202 12.86 -0.37 -11.74
N LEU A 203 13.12 0.83 -11.20
CA LEU A 203 13.06 2.07 -11.98
C LEU A 203 14.30 2.30 -12.87
N ASP A 204 15.35 1.49 -12.73
CA ASP A 204 16.62 1.66 -13.46
C ASP A 204 16.52 1.23 -14.94
N HIS A 205 15.43 0.53 -15.30
CA HIS A 205 15.10 0.28 -16.69
C HIS A 205 14.31 1.47 -17.25
N PHE A 206 14.98 2.40 -17.92
CA PHE A 206 14.42 3.61 -18.54
C PHE A 206 13.03 3.42 -19.17
N VAL A 207 12.84 2.37 -19.98
CA VAL A 207 11.55 2.04 -20.62
C VAL A 207 10.41 1.78 -19.62
N ARG A 208 10.71 1.18 -18.46
CA ARG A 208 9.71 0.89 -17.43
C ARG A 208 9.29 2.16 -16.70
N GLY A 209 10.25 3.06 -16.43
CA GLY A 209 9.98 4.41 -15.94
C GLY A 209 9.11 5.20 -16.93
N GLN A 210 9.39 5.12 -18.23
CA GLN A 210 8.58 5.74 -19.28
C GLN A 210 7.15 5.17 -19.34
N ILE A 211 6.98 3.85 -19.25
CA ILE A 211 5.65 3.21 -19.21
C ILE A 211 4.87 3.69 -17.99
N TYR A 212 5.50 3.70 -16.81
CA TYR A 212 4.86 4.16 -15.58
C TYR A 212 4.47 5.65 -15.67
N GLY A 213 5.40 6.50 -16.10
CA GLY A 213 5.15 7.93 -16.31
C GLY A 213 4.00 8.19 -17.29
N PHE A 214 3.96 7.43 -18.40
CA PHE A 214 2.84 7.51 -19.36
C PHE A 214 1.50 7.14 -18.73
N ILE A 215 1.44 6.09 -17.90
CA ILE A 215 0.21 5.64 -17.22
C ILE A 215 -0.23 6.64 -16.14
N VAL A 216 0.71 7.28 -15.45
CA VAL A 216 0.42 8.35 -14.49
C VAL A 216 -0.16 9.58 -15.20
N ALA A 217 0.42 9.96 -16.33
CA ALA A 217 -0.07 11.07 -17.14
C ALA A 217 -1.40 10.76 -17.85
N ASN A 218 -1.65 9.48 -18.19
CA ASN A 218 -2.84 9.04 -18.93
C ASN A 218 -3.52 7.83 -18.25
N PRO A 219 -4.14 8.00 -17.06
CA PRO A 219 -4.79 6.89 -16.37
C PRO A 219 -5.94 6.30 -17.17
N GLY A 220 -6.02 4.96 -17.20
CA GLY A 220 -7.05 4.23 -17.91
C GLY A 220 -6.79 4.04 -19.40
N ASN A 221 -5.58 4.35 -19.87
CA ASN A 221 -5.23 4.09 -21.26
C ASN A 221 -5.04 2.58 -21.52
N HIS A 222 -5.26 2.16 -22.77
CA HIS A 222 -5.23 0.75 -23.15
C HIS A 222 -3.87 0.33 -23.71
N TYR A 223 -3.62 -0.98 -23.70
CA TYR A 223 -2.35 -1.58 -24.11
C TYR A 223 -1.77 -1.02 -25.42
N ASN A 224 -2.57 -0.99 -26.49
CA ASN A 224 -2.10 -0.52 -27.81
C ASN A 224 -1.71 0.96 -27.85
N ALA A 225 -2.34 1.84 -27.06
CA ALA A 225 -1.99 3.25 -27.04
C ALA A 225 -0.64 3.45 -26.36
N ILE A 226 -0.38 2.75 -25.25
CA ILE A 226 0.94 2.76 -24.57
C ILE A 226 2.02 2.25 -25.52
N ARG A 227 1.70 1.17 -26.27
CA ARG A 227 2.61 0.57 -27.25
C ARG A 227 3.00 1.55 -28.35
N LEU A 228 2.03 2.25 -28.92
CA LEU A 228 2.24 3.22 -29.99
C LEU A 228 2.97 4.46 -29.49
N ALA A 229 2.52 5.04 -28.38
CA ALA A 229 3.10 6.26 -27.81
C ALA A 229 4.57 6.10 -27.43
N LEU A 230 4.96 4.92 -26.94
CA LEU A 230 6.33 4.64 -26.52
C LEU A 230 7.13 3.85 -27.57
N SER A 231 6.56 3.61 -28.76
CA SER A 231 7.16 2.83 -29.85
C SER A 231 7.74 1.47 -29.40
N LEU A 232 7.01 0.76 -28.53
CA LEU A 232 7.44 -0.51 -27.96
C LEU A 232 6.90 -1.71 -28.76
N ASN A 233 7.63 -2.82 -28.73
CA ASN A 233 7.12 -4.09 -29.23
C ASN A 233 6.18 -4.76 -28.20
N ASN A 234 5.38 -5.73 -28.67
CA ASN A 234 4.41 -6.43 -27.83
C ASN A 234 5.03 -7.22 -26.66
N GLY A 235 6.14 -7.93 -26.88
CA GLY A 235 6.77 -8.72 -25.81
C GLY A 235 7.31 -7.83 -24.68
N THR A 236 7.99 -6.75 -25.06
CA THR A 236 8.59 -5.78 -24.15
C THR A 236 7.53 -5.06 -23.31
N LEU A 237 6.47 -4.54 -23.94
CA LEU A 237 5.41 -3.87 -23.19
C LEU A 237 4.67 -4.84 -22.25
N ALA A 238 4.34 -6.05 -22.71
CA ALA A 238 3.68 -7.06 -21.89
C ALA A 238 4.54 -7.44 -20.68
N HIS A 239 5.84 -7.64 -20.87
CA HIS A 239 6.78 -7.94 -19.79
C HIS A 239 6.79 -6.81 -18.74
N HIS A 240 6.99 -5.57 -19.18
CA HIS A 240 7.08 -4.44 -18.25
C HIS A 240 5.77 -4.13 -17.53
N LEU A 241 4.62 -4.17 -18.22
CA LEU A 241 3.32 -3.99 -17.57
C LEU A 241 3.05 -5.08 -16.54
N ARG A 242 3.40 -6.34 -16.84
CA ARG A 242 3.29 -7.43 -15.87
C ARG A 242 4.15 -7.15 -14.64
N THR A 243 5.38 -6.70 -14.81
CA THR A 243 6.24 -6.40 -13.65
C THR A 243 5.72 -5.20 -12.84
N LEU A 244 5.26 -4.14 -13.50
CA LEU A 244 4.65 -2.98 -12.84
C LEU A 244 3.38 -3.35 -12.06
N GLU A 245 2.55 -4.26 -12.59
CA GLU A 245 1.40 -4.81 -11.88
C GLU A 245 1.82 -5.64 -10.66
N MET A 246 2.76 -6.58 -10.84
CA MET A 246 3.23 -7.46 -9.75
C MET A 246 3.91 -6.68 -8.62
N GLN A 247 4.56 -5.55 -8.93
CA GLN A 247 5.22 -4.71 -7.94
C GLN A 247 4.30 -3.68 -7.30
N GLY A 248 3.04 -3.59 -7.72
CA GLY A 248 2.04 -2.71 -7.12
C GLY A 248 2.11 -1.25 -7.57
N PHE A 249 2.81 -0.94 -8.66
CA PHE A 249 2.83 0.43 -9.21
C PHE A 249 1.60 0.72 -10.08
N VAL A 250 1.13 -0.30 -10.79
CA VAL A 250 0.02 -0.22 -11.75
C VAL A 250 -1.02 -1.28 -11.40
N LYS A 251 -2.29 -0.96 -11.62
CA LYS A 251 -3.40 -1.92 -11.61
C LYS A 251 -4.10 -1.88 -12.96
N SER A 252 -4.75 -2.97 -13.33
CA SER A 252 -5.54 -3.00 -14.57
C SER A 252 -6.98 -3.39 -14.33
N ARG A 253 -7.84 -2.88 -15.20
CA ARG A 253 -9.26 -3.23 -15.27
C ARG A 253 -9.58 -3.62 -16.70
N ARG A 254 -10.42 -4.64 -16.85
CA ARG A 254 -11.02 -4.97 -18.14
C ARG A 254 -12.18 -4.00 -18.37
N ASP A 255 -12.13 -3.27 -19.48
CA ASP A 255 -13.19 -2.37 -19.93
C ASP A 255 -13.57 -2.78 -21.36
N GLY A 256 -14.75 -3.41 -21.49
CA GLY A 256 -15.17 -4.09 -22.72
C GLY A 256 -14.12 -5.11 -23.20
N THR A 257 -13.66 -4.94 -24.44
CA THR A 257 -12.64 -5.82 -25.06
C THR A 257 -11.22 -5.52 -24.58
N PHE A 258 -10.95 -4.31 -24.06
CA PHE A 258 -9.59 -3.84 -23.80
C PHE A 258 -9.21 -3.90 -22.32
N LYS A 259 -7.92 -4.14 -22.06
CA LYS A 259 -7.33 -3.99 -20.73
C LYS A 259 -6.82 -2.55 -20.60
N ARG A 260 -7.32 -1.84 -19.59
CA ARG A 260 -6.92 -0.47 -19.25
C ARG A 260 -6.01 -0.48 -18.01
N PHE A 261 -5.03 0.39 -17.98
CA PHE A 261 -4.02 0.46 -16.93
C PHE A 261 -4.11 1.77 -16.15
N TYR A 262 -3.98 1.69 -14.83
CA TYR A 262 -4.12 2.80 -13.90
C TYR A 262 -2.99 2.78 -12.87
N PRO A 263 -2.50 3.93 -12.39
CA PRO A 263 -1.66 3.96 -11.19
C PRO A 263 -2.42 3.39 -9.99
N VAL A 264 -1.71 2.74 -9.06
CA VAL A 264 -2.37 2.05 -7.93
C VAL A 264 -3.16 3.01 -7.03
N ASN A 265 -2.70 4.26 -6.89
CA ASN A 265 -3.24 5.32 -6.05
C ASN A 265 -4.42 6.09 -6.67
N VAL A 266 -4.76 5.85 -7.93
CA VAL A 266 -5.89 6.51 -8.59
C VAL A 266 -7.17 5.72 -8.36
N MET A 267 -8.24 6.38 -7.91
CA MET A 267 -9.58 5.78 -7.87
C MET A 267 -10.04 5.50 -9.31
N ILE A 268 -10.36 4.25 -9.62
CA ILE A 268 -10.91 3.89 -10.92
C ILE A 268 -12.37 4.35 -10.91
N PRO A 269 -12.82 5.20 -11.86
CA PRO A 269 -14.22 5.60 -11.94
C PRO A 269 -15.12 4.35 -11.96
N GLN A 270 -16.04 4.28 -11.00
CA GLN A 270 -16.99 3.17 -10.88
C GLN A 270 -18.13 3.22 -11.90
N GLU A 271 -18.11 4.17 -12.85
CA GLU A 271 -19.12 4.21 -13.89
C GLU A 271 -19.03 2.95 -14.75
N GLY A 272 -19.99 2.05 -14.50
CA GLY A 272 -20.21 0.79 -15.20
C GLY A 272 -20.88 0.98 -16.56
N GLY A 273 -20.63 2.09 -17.23
CA GLY A 273 -21.00 2.29 -18.64
C GLY A 273 -19.88 1.78 -19.53
N ILE A 274 -20.19 0.93 -20.51
CA ILE A 274 -19.29 0.67 -21.63
C ILE A 274 -19.02 2.02 -22.29
N LYS A 275 -17.78 2.55 -22.19
CA LYS A 275 -17.41 3.75 -22.96
C LYS A 275 -17.46 3.38 -24.44
N LEU A 276 -18.47 3.90 -25.14
CA LEU A 276 -18.61 3.77 -26.58
C LEU A 276 -17.40 4.41 -27.27
N SER A 277 -16.87 3.75 -28.31
CA SER A 277 -15.83 4.36 -29.15
C SER A 277 -16.38 5.57 -29.93
N GLU A 278 -15.51 6.43 -30.46
CA GLU A 278 -15.92 7.55 -31.32
C GLU A 278 -16.81 7.07 -32.49
N MET A 279 -16.42 5.99 -33.16
CA MET A 279 -17.23 5.37 -34.22
C MET A 279 -18.59 4.85 -33.72
N GLN A 280 -18.66 4.32 -32.50
CA GLN A 280 -19.93 3.86 -31.92
C GLN A 280 -20.84 5.03 -31.52
N LEU A 281 -20.25 6.14 -31.07
CA LEU A 281 -20.97 7.39 -30.83
C LEU A 281 -21.52 7.97 -32.14
N GLU A 282 -20.71 8.01 -33.20
CA GLU A 282 -21.16 8.46 -34.54
C GLU A 282 -22.30 7.61 -35.08
N ILE A 283 -22.20 6.27 -34.97
CA ILE A 283 -23.28 5.35 -35.35
C ILE A 283 -24.54 5.61 -34.50
N LEU A 284 -24.38 5.80 -33.18
CA LEU A 284 -25.49 6.05 -32.28
C LEU A 284 -26.19 7.40 -32.57
N ASP A 285 -25.42 8.45 -32.86
CA ASP A 285 -25.95 9.77 -33.21
C ASP A 285 -26.67 9.72 -34.55
N LEU A 286 -26.15 8.98 -35.54
CA LEU A 286 -26.84 8.75 -36.81
C LEU A 286 -28.17 8.01 -36.59
N ILE A 287 -28.21 6.98 -35.74
CA ILE A 287 -29.43 6.26 -35.40
C ILE A 287 -30.44 7.17 -34.68
N ARG A 288 -29.98 8.02 -33.74
CA ARG A 288 -30.83 9.00 -33.05
C ARG A 288 -31.46 10.00 -34.02
N GLN A 289 -30.72 10.43 -35.04
CA GLN A 289 -31.23 11.33 -36.09
C GLN A 289 -32.30 10.68 -36.98
N THR A 290 -32.26 9.35 -37.16
CA THR A 290 -33.32 8.63 -37.92
C THR A 290 -34.65 8.50 -37.17
N GLY A 291 -34.67 8.76 -35.85
CA GLY A 291 -35.89 8.76 -35.04
C GLY A 291 -36.62 7.41 -35.04
N VAL A 292 -37.95 7.47 -35.14
CA VAL A 292 -38.84 6.29 -35.08
C VAL A 292 -38.74 5.37 -36.28
N ASP A 293 -38.15 5.82 -37.40
CA ASP A 293 -38.02 5.01 -38.60
C ASP A 293 -36.82 4.05 -38.54
N GLY A 294 -35.85 4.34 -37.65
CA GLY A 294 -34.62 3.59 -37.47
C GLY A 294 -33.70 3.55 -38.70
N ALA A 295 -32.48 3.08 -38.49
CA ALA A 295 -31.46 3.00 -39.53
C ALA A 295 -31.20 1.54 -39.94
N THR A 296 -31.00 1.29 -41.23
CA THR A 296 -30.52 -0.03 -41.69
C THR A 296 -29.00 -0.09 -41.62
N GLN A 297 -28.44 -1.29 -41.42
CA GLN A 297 -26.99 -1.49 -41.44
C GLN A 297 -26.34 -0.99 -42.74
N LYS A 298 -27.00 -1.22 -43.89
CA LYS A 298 -26.51 -0.72 -45.19
C LYS A 298 -26.47 0.80 -45.23
N PHE A 299 -27.54 1.46 -44.77
CA PHE A 299 -27.59 2.93 -44.68
C PHE A 299 -26.46 3.49 -43.80
N ILE A 300 -26.22 2.90 -42.63
CA ILE A 300 -25.14 3.33 -41.73
C ILE A 300 -23.77 3.17 -42.38
N ALA A 301 -23.55 2.03 -43.05
CA ALA A 301 -22.31 1.76 -43.77
C ALA A 301 -22.06 2.79 -44.89
N ASP A 302 -23.09 3.09 -45.68
CA ASP A 302 -23.01 4.01 -46.80
C ASP A 302 -22.77 5.47 -46.33
N ILE A 303 -23.46 5.92 -45.27
CA ILE A 303 -23.32 7.28 -44.74
C ILE A 303 -21.97 7.53 -44.06
N LEU A 304 -21.50 6.56 -43.26
CA LEU A 304 -20.23 6.71 -42.52
C LEU A 304 -19.00 6.27 -43.34
N GLY A 305 -19.19 5.82 -44.58
CA GLY A 305 -18.09 5.37 -45.44
C GLY A 305 -17.36 4.15 -44.89
N ILE A 306 -18.04 3.29 -44.12
CA ILE A 306 -17.47 2.09 -43.51
C ILE A 306 -17.97 0.82 -44.18
N SER A 307 -17.23 -0.29 -44.05
CA SER A 307 -17.71 -1.57 -44.56
C SER A 307 -18.98 -2.03 -43.82
N GLN A 308 -19.86 -2.76 -44.51
CA GLN A 308 -21.03 -3.37 -43.86
C GLN A 308 -20.63 -4.29 -42.70
N GLN A 309 -19.48 -4.98 -42.78
CA GLN A 309 -18.98 -5.82 -41.71
C GLN A 309 -18.59 -4.99 -40.47
N THR A 310 -17.93 -3.85 -40.67
CA THR A 310 -17.60 -2.88 -39.60
C THR A 310 -18.86 -2.33 -38.95
N ALA A 311 -19.87 -1.97 -39.75
CA ALA A 311 -21.17 -1.54 -39.23
C ALA A 311 -21.85 -2.65 -38.41
N SER A 312 -21.88 -3.89 -38.92
CA SER A 312 -22.46 -5.05 -38.21
C SER A 312 -21.84 -5.29 -36.84
N TYR A 313 -20.50 -5.23 -36.77
CA TYR A 313 -19.78 -5.42 -35.52
C TYR A 313 -20.16 -4.35 -34.48
N ASN A 314 -20.11 -3.07 -34.87
CA ASN A 314 -20.43 -1.98 -33.95
C ASN A 314 -21.90 -1.98 -33.51
N LEU A 315 -22.82 -2.30 -34.41
CA LEU A 315 -24.24 -2.46 -34.10
C LEU A 315 -24.51 -3.56 -33.08
N LYS A 316 -23.81 -4.70 -33.18
CA LYS A 316 -23.89 -5.77 -32.15
C LYS A 316 -23.34 -5.33 -30.80
N VAL A 317 -22.30 -4.48 -30.79
CA VAL A 317 -21.76 -3.95 -29.53
C VAL A 317 -22.74 -2.97 -28.88
N LEU A 318 -23.32 -2.07 -29.66
CA LEU A 318 -24.34 -1.11 -29.23
C LEU A 318 -25.64 -1.78 -28.76
N GLU A 319 -26.04 -2.86 -29.43
CA GLU A 319 -27.19 -3.67 -29.01
C GLU A 319 -26.94 -4.33 -27.65
N ARG A 320 -25.78 -5.01 -27.50
CA ARG A 320 -25.41 -5.67 -26.23
C ARG A 320 -25.27 -4.71 -25.07
N SER A 321 -24.88 -3.45 -25.33
CA SER A 321 -24.80 -2.41 -24.31
C SER A 321 -26.15 -1.76 -24.00
N GLY A 322 -27.22 -2.12 -24.71
CA GLY A 322 -28.55 -1.51 -24.57
C GLY A 322 -28.66 -0.10 -25.16
N ALA A 323 -27.63 0.39 -25.88
CA ALA A 323 -27.63 1.72 -26.49
C ALA A 323 -28.50 1.78 -27.75
N VAL A 324 -28.70 0.63 -28.41
CA VAL A 324 -29.52 0.48 -29.61
C VAL A 324 -30.40 -0.76 -29.45
N ARG A 325 -31.64 -0.71 -29.97
CA ARG A 325 -32.53 -1.87 -30.12
C ARG A 325 -32.67 -2.24 -31.59
N MET A 326 -32.88 -3.52 -31.84
CA MET A 326 -33.07 -4.06 -33.18
C MET A 326 -34.53 -4.46 -33.38
N GLU A 327 -35.15 -3.99 -34.45
CA GLU A 327 -36.48 -4.41 -34.88
C GLU A 327 -36.40 -5.04 -36.27
N THR A 328 -37.10 -6.15 -36.45
CA THR A 328 -37.17 -6.86 -37.72
C THR A 328 -38.59 -6.78 -38.25
N ASP A 329 -38.74 -6.16 -39.42
CA ASP A 329 -39.97 -6.19 -40.21
C ASP A 329 -39.72 -7.02 -41.47
N GLY A 330 -40.20 -8.27 -41.44
CA GLY A 330 -40.02 -9.25 -42.50
C GLY A 330 -38.54 -9.51 -42.83
N ARG A 331 -38.08 -9.02 -44.00
CA ARG A 331 -36.70 -9.20 -44.49
C ARG A 331 -35.76 -8.05 -44.16
N ARG A 332 -36.23 -6.99 -43.50
CA ARG A 332 -35.43 -5.79 -43.20
C ARG A 332 -35.26 -5.64 -41.70
N THR A 333 -34.00 -5.49 -41.29
CA THR A 333 -33.62 -5.19 -39.92
C THR A 333 -33.29 -3.72 -39.79
N ARG A 334 -33.91 -3.06 -38.80
CA ARG A 334 -33.68 -1.66 -38.47
C ARG A 334 -33.20 -1.51 -37.04
N TYR A 335 -32.35 -0.53 -36.82
CA TYR A 335 -31.75 -0.21 -35.54
C TYR A 335 -32.29 1.14 -35.05
N MET A 336 -32.76 1.18 -33.82
CA MET A 336 -33.31 2.36 -33.16
C MET A 336 -32.57 2.64 -31.85
N ALA A 337 -32.60 3.88 -31.35
CA ALA A 337 -32.02 4.18 -30.04
C ALA A 337 -32.69 3.34 -28.93
N GLY A 338 -31.88 2.82 -28.00
CA GLY A 338 -32.35 2.07 -26.83
C GLY A 338 -32.82 2.99 -25.70
N ASN A 339 -33.76 2.51 -24.88
CA ASN A 339 -34.36 3.28 -23.76
C ASN A 339 -33.49 3.27 -22.49
N GLY A 340 -32.17 3.50 -22.60
CA GLY A 340 -31.21 3.41 -21.50
C GLY A 340 -30.41 4.69 -21.27
N ASN A 341 -30.76 5.39 -20.17
CA ASN A 341 -30.08 6.46 -19.42
C ASN A 341 -29.18 7.47 -20.18
N THR A 342 -29.63 8.73 -20.17
CA THR A 342 -28.80 9.95 -20.26
C THR A 342 -27.68 9.98 -19.23
#